data_AF-A0A7X6X2Z8-F1
#
_entry.id   AF-A0A7X6X2Z8-F1
#
_cell.length_a   1.000
_cell.length_b   1.000
_cell.length_c   1.000
_cell.angle_alpha   90.00
_cell.angle_beta   90.00
_cell.angle_gamma   90.00
#
_symmetry.space_group_name_H-M   'P 1'
#
loop_
_entity.id
_entity.type
_entity.pdbx_description
1 polymer ?
#
loop_
_entity_poly.entity_id
_entity_poly.type
_entity_poly.pdbx_seq_one_letter_code
_entity_poly.pdbx_strand_id
1 'polypeptide(L)' 'MPFFQFAVEYIFGIFSDWMVLVMVICGLWSLFMVSRGLAGRKLRREADYAFYGGWFYLGLGLAAFIGGRLYNFFF' A
#
# COMPACT_ATOMS: atom_id res chain seq x y z
N MET A 1 0.87 26.76 -13.37
CA MET A 1 -0.16 25.79 -12.95
C MET A 1 0.00 25.48 -11.45
N PRO A 2 -0.22 26.47 -10.56
CA PRO A 2 0.13 26.35 -9.14
C PRO A 2 -0.72 25.33 -8.38
N PHE A 3 -1.99 25.15 -8.76
CA PHE A 3 -2.90 24.19 -8.11
C PHE A 3 -2.45 22.73 -8.28
N PHE A 4 -1.91 22.37 -9.45
CA PHE A 4 -1.46 21.00 -9.72
C PHE A 4 -0.24 20.63 -8.88
N GLN A 5 0.75 21.52 -8.76
CA GLN A 5 1.90 21.31 -7.88
C GLN A 5 1.48 21.20 -6.42
N PHE A 6 0.55 22.04 -5.96
CA PHE A 6 0.05 21.99 -4.59
C PHE A 6 -0.65 20.66 -4.26
N ALA A 7 -1.47 20.15 -5.19
CA ALA A 7 -2.12 18.85 -5.03
C ALA A 7 -1.11 17.71 -5.00
N VAL A 8 -0.07 17.78 -5.81
CA VAL A 8 0.99 16.76 -5.88
C VAL A 8 1.85 16.77 -4.61
N GLU A 9 2.29 17.93 -4.13
CA GLU A 9 3.00 18.08 -2.86
C GLU A 9 2.16 17.60 -1.67
N TYR A 10 0.85 17.88 -1.68
CA TYR A 10 -0.05 17.42 -0.63
C TYR A 10 -0.23 15.89 -0.65
N ILE A 11 -0.39 15.30 -1.84
CA ILE A 11 -0.48 13.84 -2.01
C ILE A 11 0.81 13.15 -1.57
N PHE A 12 1.98 13.66 -1.96
CA PHE A 12 3.26 13.10 -1.53
C PHE A 12 3.59 13.39 -0.07
N GLY A 13 3.10 14.50 0.48
CA GLY A 13 3.16 14.76 1.93
C GLY A 13 2.33 13.77 2.74
N ILE A 14 1.17 13.33 2.21
CA ILE A 14 0.33 12.30 2.83
C ILE A 14 0.99 10.92 2.70
N PHE A 15 1.51 10.58 1.52
CA PHE A 15 2.27 9.35 1.28
C PHE A 15 3.73 9.48 1.73
N SER A 16 3.94 9.77 3.02
CA SER A 16 5.29 9.74 3.58
C SER A 16 5.88 8.33 3.50
N ASP A 17 7.21 8.24 3.42
CA ASP A 17 7.93 6.96 3.40
C ASP A 17 7.50 6.03 4.56
N TRP A 18 7.12 6.63 5.69
CA TRP A 18 6.61 5.89 6.85
C TRP A 18 5.26 5.23 6.58
N MET A 19 4.34 5.95 5.93
CA MET A 19 3.03 5.41 5.57
C MET A 19 3.18 4.28 4.53
N VAL A 20 4.07 4.45 3.56
CA VAL A 20 4.42 3.40 2.59
C VAL A 20 4.97 2.16 3.29
N LEU A 21 5.89 2.33 4.23
CA LEU A 21 6.48 1.24 5.00
C LEU A 21 5.42 0.49 5.83
N VAL A 22 4.52 1.22 6.49
CA VAL A 22 3.39 0.63 7.23
C VAL A 22 2.47 -0.16 6.29
N MET A 23 2.12 0.41 5.13
CA MET A 23 1.30 -0.29 4.12
C MET A 23 1.95 -1.59 3.63
N VAL A 24 3.26 -1.57 3.38
CA VAL A 24 4.00 -2.77 2.96
C VAL A 24 3.99 -3.83 4.06
N ILE A 25 4.25 -3.45 5.30
CA ILE A 25 4.20 -4.39 6.45
C ILE A 25 2.81 -4.98 6.61
N CYS A 26 1.75 -4.16 6.59
CA CYS A 26 0.37 -4.62 6.68
C CYS A 26 0.01 -5.55 5.51
N GLY A 27 0.45 -5.23 4.29
CA GLY A 27 0.23 -6.06 3.11
C GLY A 27 0.89 -7.44 3.24
N LEU A 28 2.17 -7.48 3.62
CA LEU A 28 2.90 -8.73 3.86
C LEU A 28 2.29 -9.53 5.01
N TRP A 29 1.94 -8.89 6.12
CA TRP A 29 1.28 -9.54 7.25
C TRP A 29 -0.03 -10.19 6.79
N SER A 30 -0.85 -9.45 6.05
CA SER A 30 -2.16 -9.95 5.58
C SER A 30 -2.00 -11.19 4.70
N LEU A 31 -1.02 -11.19 3.80
CA LEU A 31 -0.74 -12.32 2.91
C LEU A 31 -0.17 -13.55 3.65
N PHE A 32 0.84 -13.35 4.48
CA PHE A 32 1.60 -14.46 5.08
C PHE A 32 0.96 -15.01 6.34
N MET A 33 0.33 -14.17 7.16
CA MET A 33 -0.27 -14.60 8.43
C MET A 33 -1.79 -14.71 8.34
N VAL A 34 -2.49 -13.61 7.97
CA VAL A 34 -3.96 -13.55 8.12
C VAL A 34 -4.64 -14.47 7.12
N SER A 35 -4.31 -14.37 5.83
CA SER A 35 -4.91 -15.21 4.79
C SER A 35 -4.65 -16.70 5.06
N ARG A 36 -3.41 -17.07 5.40
CA ARG A 36 -3.06 -18.47 5.72
C ARG A 36 -3.73 -18.97 7.00
N GLY A 37 -3.81 -18.12 8.03
CA GLY A 37 -4.48 -18.44 9.29
C GLY A 37 -5.98 -18.66 9.12
N LEU A 38 -6.65 -17.85 8.29
CA LEU A 38 -8.06 -17.99 7.97
C LEU A 38 -8.34 -19.22 7.09
N ALA A 39 -7.46 -19.48 6.11
CA ALA A 39 -7.53 -20.67 5.28
C ALA A 39 -7.46 -21.96 6.13
N GLY A 40 -6.58 -22.00 7.14
CA GLY A 40 -6.47 -23.11 8.08
C GLY A 40 -7.72 -23.33 8.93
N ARG A 41 -8.53 -22.29 9.14
CA ARG A 41 -9.81 -22.35 9.90
C ARG A 41 -11.04 -22.64 9.02
N LYS A 42 -10.84 -23.01 7.74
CA LYS A 42 -11.90 -23.23 6.73
C LYS A 42 -12.71 -21.97 6.39
N LEU A 43 -12.21 -20.79 6.75
CA LEU A 43 -12.83 -19.49 6.45
C LEU A 43 -12.35 -18.98 5.10
N ARG A 44 -12.65 -19.72 4.02
CA ARG A 44 -12.09 -19.47 2.68
C ARG A 44 -12.40 -18.06 2.16
N ARG A 45 -13.63 -17.60 2.32
CA ARG A 45 -14.05 -16.28 1.82
C ARG A 45 -13.28 -15.13 2.48
N GLU A 46 -13.04 -15.23 3.77
CA GLU A 46 -12.30 -14.22 4.54
C GLU A 46 -10.79 -14.29 4.25
N ALA A 47 -10.27 -15.50 4.04
CA ALA A 47 -8.90 -15.70 3.60
C ALA A 47 -8.62 -15.06 2.23
N ASP A 48 -9.58 -15.15 1.31
CA ASP A 48 -9.51 -14.50 -0.01
C ASP A 48 -9.55 -12.97 0.13
N TYR A 49 -10.45 -12.42 0.97
CA TYR A 49 -10.47 -10.98 1.23
C TYR A 49 -9.18 -10.47 1.86
N ALA A 50 -8.60 -11.21 2.81
CA ALA A 50 -7.30 -10.88 3.40
C ALA A 50 -6.16 -10.97 2.37
N PHE A 51 -6.23 -11.92 1.43
CA PHE A 51 -5.26 -12.06 0.36
C PHE A 51 -5.33 -10.87 -0.61
N TYR A 52 -6.51 -10.56 -1.13
CA TYR A 52 -6.72 -9.42 -2.03
C TYR A 52 -6.42 -8.08 -1.34
N GLY A 53 -6.81 -7.92 -0.08
CA GLY A 53 -6.50 -6.74 0.72
C GLY A 53 -4.99 -6.58 0.92
N GLY A 54 -4.26 -7.67 1.19
CA GLY A 54 -2.81 -7.66 1.31
C GLY A 54 -2.11 -7.22 0.01
N TRP A 55 -2.55 -7.75 -1.13
CA TRP A 55 -2.06 -7.32 -2.44
C TRP A 55 -2.39 -5.87 -2.76
N PHE A 56 -3.57 -5.40 -2.36
CA PHE A 56 -3.96 -4.00 -2.54
C PHE A 56 -3.01 -3.07 -1.79
N TYR A 57 -2.73 -3.34 -0.50
CA TYR A 57 -1.79 -2.54 0.27
C TYR A 57 -0.36 -2.55 -0.30
N LEU A 58 0.10 -3.70 -0.80
CA LEU A 58 1.40 -3.80 -1.45
C LEU A 58 1.45 -3.01 -2.76
N GLY A 59 0.43 -3.14 -3.61
CA GLY A 59 0.35 -2.41 -4.87
C GLY A 59 0.30 -0.90 -4.65
N LEU A 60 -0.47 -0.46 -3.66
CA LEU A 60 -0.63 0.96 -3.32
C LEU A 60 0.65 1.53 -2.70
N GLY A 61 1.30 0.79 -1.80
CA GLY A 61 2.61 1.15 -1.26
C GLY A 61 3.68 1.25 -2.35
N LEU A 62 3.74 0.29 -3.28
CA LEU A 62 4.68 0.31 -4.40
C LEU A 62 4.42 1.49 -5.35
N ALA A 63 3.15 1.74 -5.69
CA ALA A 63 2.77 2.86 -6.54
C ALA A 63 3.10 4.22 -5.90
N ALA A 64 2.85 4.37 -4.60
CA ALA A 64 3.21 5.56 -3.83
C ALA A 64 4.74 5.75 -3.76
N PHE A 65 5.49 4.69 -3.51
CA PHE A 65 6.96 4.73 -3.49
C PHE A 65 7.55 5.13 -4.84
N ILE A 66 7.13 4.47 -5.91
CA ILE A 66 7.60 4.77 -7.28
C ILE A 66 7.19 6.19 -7.67
N GLY A 67 5.93 6.56 -7.42
CA GLY A 67 5.42 7.90 -7.70
C GLY A 67 6.22 8.98 -6.96
N GLY A 68 6.49 8.78 -5.67
CA GLY A 68 7.24 9.73 -4.85
C GLY A 68 8.68 9.86 -5.31
N ARG A 69 9.31 8.76 -5.72
CA ARG A 69 10.68 8.79 -6.26
C ARG A 69 10.76 9.46 -7.63
N LEU A 70 9.80 9.19 -8.52
CA LEU A 70 9.73 9.85 -9.82
C LEU A 70 9.51 11.34 -9.64
N TYR A 71 8.63 11.76 -8.73
CA TYR A 71 8.42 13.16 -8.42
C TYR A 71 9.71 13.86 -7.97
N ASN A 72 10.41 13.31 -6.97
CA ASN A 72 11.71 13.85 -6.51
C ASN A 72 12.82 13.80 -7.56
N PHE A 73 12.69 12.96 -8.60
CA PHE A 73 13.70 12.87 -9.67
C PHE A 73 13.49 13.92 -10.77
N PHE A 74 12.23 14.26 -11.06
CA PHE A 74 11.87 15.18 -12.14
C PHE A 74 11.68 16.64 -11.69
N PHE A 75 11.44 16.88 -10.41
CA PHE A 75 11.24 18.20 -9.79
C PHE A 75 12.17 18.37 -8.60
#